data_AF-A0A950KUY1-F1
#
_entry.id   AF-A0A950KUY1-F1
#
_cell.length_a   1.000
_cell.length_b   1.000
_cell.length_c   1.000
_cell.angle_alpha   90.00
_cell.angle_beta   90.00
_cell.angle_gamma   90.00
#
_symmetry.space_group_name_H-M   'P 1'
#
loop_
_entity.id
_entity.type
_entity.pdbx_description
1 polymer ?
#
loop_
_entity_poly.entity_id
_entity_poly.type
_entity_poly.pdbx_seq_one_letter_code
_entity_poly.pdbx_strand_id
1 'polypeptide(L)'
;LVVAGGIRNGADVAKALALGANAVAFGTAALMALNCNKEIPGVTDYEGTVGVPAGRCYHCHTGRCPVGITTQDPELRKRLVVDEAANRVYNLLHSMTLECQMLARACGKTDVHSLEPEDLCALTTEAAAMARVPLAGTNYIPGVSEERTLEEIRGLLERHLENPIDYLAPEREPVGDAPSGMAP
;
A
#
# COMPACT_ATOMS: atom_id res chain seq x y z
N LEU A 1 4.73 -5.40 14.29
CA LEU A 1 4.85 -5.87 12.89
C LEU A 1 5.96 -5.12 12.18
N VAL A 2 6.87 -5.84 11.52
CA VAL A 2 7.92 -5.26 10.67
C VAL A 2 7.70 -5.74 9.23
N VAL A 3 7.61 -4.82 8.27
CA VAL A 3 7.45 -5.14 6.85
C VAL A 3 8.80 -5.13 6.16
N ALA A 4 9.14 -6.23 5.48
CA ALA A 4 10.40 -6.37 4.75
C ALA A 4 10.13 -6.81 3.31
N GLY A 5 10.40 -5.93 2.34
CA GLY A 5 10.24 -6.23 0.91
C GLY A 5 9.61 -5.09 0.13
N GLY A 6 10.15 -4.80 -1.06
CA GLY A 6 9.59 -3.79 -1.98
C GLY A 6 9.77 -2.32 -1.58
N ILE A 7 10.34 -2.03 -0.39
CA ILE A 7 10.57 -0.66 0.11
C ILE A 7 11.73 0.01 -0.63
N ARG A 8 11.46 1.12 -1.32
CA ARG A 8 12.45 1.83 -2.14
C ARG A 8 12.59 3.32 -1.83
N ASN A 9 11.55 3.94 -1.29
CA ASN A 9 11.49 5.39 -1.02
C ASN A 9 10.61 5.67 0.20
N GLY A 10 10.49 6.93 0.62
CA GLY A 10 9.71 7.32 1.79
C GLY A 10 8.20 7.13 1.62
N ALA A 11 7.69 7.15 0.37
CA ALA A 11 6.29 6.85 0.10
C ALA A 11 5.93 5.39 0.34
N ASP A 12 6.83 4.45 0.01
CA ASP A 12 6.66 3.04 0.35
C ASP A 12 6.66 2.84 1.88
N VAL A 13 7.51 3.59 2.61
CA VAL A 13 7.51 3.60 4.09
C VAL A 13 6.18 4.10 4.64
N ALA A 14 5.71 5.27 4.19
CA ALA A 14 4.47 5.87 4.67
C ALA A 14 3.26 4.94 4.46
N LYS A 15 3.15 4.30 3.28
CA LYS A 15 2.09 3.31 3.01
C LYS A 15 2.16 2.11 3.94
N ALA A 16 3.35 1.58 4.20
CA ALA A 16 3.51 0.44 5.09
C ALA A 16 3.09 0.80 6.53
N LEU A 17 3.50 1.99 7.02
CA LEU A 17 3.10 2.49 8.34
C LEU A 17 1.58 2.69 8.42
N ALA A 18 0.99 3.36 7.43
CA ALA A 18 -0.46 3.57 7.32
C ALA A 18 -1.26 2.27 7.35
N LEU A 19 -0.75 1.21 6.70
CA LEU A 19 -1.37 -0.13 6.71
C LEU A 19 -1.08 -0.94 7.99
N GLY A 20 -0.50 -0.31 9.02
CA GLY A 20 -0.32 -0.89 10.36
C GLY A 20 1.07 -1.47 10.66
N ALA A 21 2.09 -1.21 9.83
CA ALA A 21 3.46 -1.58 10.18
C ALA A 21 4.02 -0.70 11.32
N ASN A 22 4.80 -1.29 12.22
CA ASN A 22 5.54 -0.53 13.24
C ASN A 22 6.94 -0.11 12.74
N ALA A 23 7.49 -0.85 11.78
CA ALA A 23 8.76 -0.53 11.15
C ALA A 23 8.86 -1.17 9.76
N VAL A 24 9.80 -0.69 8.96
CA VAL A 24 10.11 -1.23 7.64
C VAL A 24 11.58 -1.64 7.56
N ALA A 25 11.86 -2.69 6.81
CA ALA A 25 13.21 -3.08 6.43
C ALA A 25 13.39 -2.90 4.91
N PHE A 26 14.57 -2.47 4.50
CA PHE A 26 14.94 -2.26 3.11
C PHE A 26 16.23 -3.04 2.82
N GLY A 27 16.32 -3.62 1.62
CA GLY A 27 17.45 -4.45 1.20
C GLY A 27 17.97 -3.99 -0.16
N THR A 28 17.23 -4.27 -1.22
CA THR A 28 17.65 -3.93 -2.59
C THR A 28 17.93 -2.44 -2.78
N ALA A 29 17.13 -1.55 -2.19
CA ALA A 29 17.39 -0.10 -2.25
C ALA A 29 18.73 0.27 -1.59
N ALA A 30 19.09 -0.35 -0.46
CA ALA A 30 20.39 -0.19 0.18
C ALA A 30 21.52 -0.66 -0.74
N LEU A 31 21.36 -1.84 -1.36
CA LEU A 31 22.35 -2.39 -2.30
C LEU A 31 22.57 -1.45 -3.49
N MET A 32 21.51 -0.85 -4.03
CA MET A 32 21.63 0.15 -5.10
C MET A 32 22.43 1.39 -4.64
N ALA A 33 22.16 1.91 -3.44
CA ALA A 33 22.94 3.01 -2.87
C ALA A 33 24.42 2.64 -2.64
N LEU A 34 24.72 1.36 -2.35
CA LEU A 34 26.07 0.81 -2.24
C LEU A 34 26.77 0.62 -3.60
N ASN A 35 26.17 1.00 -4.73
CA ASN A 35 26.62 0.83 -6.13
C ASN A 35 26.22 -0.48 -6.82
N CYS A 36 25.27 -1.27 -6.29
CA CYS A 36 24.76 -2.41 -7.05
C CYS A 36 24.35 -1.98 -8.46
N ASN A 37 24.81 -2.73 -9.48
CA ASN A 37 24.57 -2.45 -10.89
C ASN A 37 25.18 -1.16 -11.47
N LYS A 38 25.95 -0.39 -10.69
CA LYS A 38 26.63 0.82 -11.19
C LYS A 38 27.92 0.47 -11.92
N GLU A 39 28.10 1.05 -13.11
CA GLU A 39 29.40 1.08 -13.80
C GLU A 39 30.30 2.14 -13.18
N ILE A 40 31.50 1.73 -12.78
CA ILE A 40 32.54 2.60 -12.22
C ILE A 40 33.76 2.46 -13.12
N PRO A 41 34.07 3.48 -13.95
CA PRO A 41 35.17 3.43 -14.90
C PRO A 41 36.49 3.04 -14.22
N GLY A 42 37.19 2.06 -14.80
CA GLY A 42 38.46 1.55 -14.29
C GLY A 42 38.38 0.68 -13.02
N VAL A 43 37.20 0.49 -12.43
CA VAL A 43 37.01 -0.32 -11.21
C VAL A 43 36.16 -1.55 -11.49
N THR A 44 35.02 -1.38 -12.17
CA THR A 44 34.09 -2.47 -12.44
C THR A 44 34.26 -3.02 -13.84
N ASP A 45 34.26 -4.34 -13.95
CA ASP A 45 34.21 -5.06 -15.22
C ASP A 45 33.04 -6.05 -15.17
N TYR A 46 31.85 -5.63 -15.59
CA TYR A 46 30.68 -6.51 -15.52
C TYR A 46 30.71 -7.60 -16.59
N GLU A 47 31.08 -7.26 -17.83
CA GLU A 47 31.08 -8.22 -18.94
C GLU A 47 32.16 -9.30 -18.73
N GLY A 48 33.37 -8.94 -18.31
CA GLY A 48 34.43 -9.91 -18.04
C GLY A 48 34.21 -10.72 -16.76
N THR A 49 33.60 -10.12 -15.72
CA THR A 49 33.42 -10.82 -14.43
C THR A 49 32.17 -11.71 -14.41
N VAL A 50 31.05 -11.26 -14.98
CA VAL A 50 29.75 -11.94 -14.90
C VAL A 50 29.01 -12.10 -16.25
N GLY A 51 29.59 -11.64 -17.37
CA GLY A 51 29.05 -11.90 -18.70
C GLY A 51 27.83 -11.07 -19.09
N VAL A 52 27.49 -10.02 -18.33
CA VAL A 52 26.36 -9.13 -18.59
C VAL A 52 26.81 -7.67 -18.41
N PRO A 53 26.18 -6.69 -19.06
CA PRO A 53 26.51 -5.29 -18.83
C PRO A 53 26.05 -4.82 -17.44
N ALA A 54 26.63 -3.69 -16.99
CA ALA A 54 26.12 -2.97 -15.82
C ALA A 54 24.63 -2.62 -15.98
N GLY A 55 23.89 -2.53 -14.87
CA GLY A 55 22.43 -2.34 -14.91
C GLY A 55 21.60 -3.61 -15.10
N ARG A 56 22.21 -4.75 -15.47
CA ARG A 56 21.50 -6.02 -15.73
C ARG A 56 22.05 -7.21 -14.95
N CYS A 57 22.82 -6.97 -13.90
CA CYS A 57 23.41 -8.01 -13.07
C CYS A 57 22.43 -8.51 -11.99
N TYR A 58 22.22 -9.83 -11.99
CA TYR A 58 21.45 -10.58 -10.97
C TYR A 58 22.23 -11.82 -10.47
N HIS A 59 23.55 -11.80 -10.60
CA HIS A 59 24.45 -12.93 -10.35
C HIS A 59 25.02 -12.96 -8.92
N CYS A 60 24.31 -12.40 -7.94
CA CYS A 60 24.79 -12.28 -6.56
C CYS A 60 25.22 -13.63 -5.95
N HIS A 61 24.49 -14.70 -6.30
CA HIS A 61 24.73 -16.07 -5.86
C HIS A 61 26.08 -16.66 -6.34
N THR A 62 26.70 -16.08 -7.36
CA THR A 62 27.99 -16.55 -7.89
C THR A 62 29.17 -16.14 -7.02
N GLY A 63 28.98 -15.17 -6.11
CA GLY A 63 30.06 -14.58 -5.32
C GLY A 63 31.04 -13.72 -6.14
N ARG A 64 30.74 -13.40 -7.40
CA ARG A 64 31.61 -12.63 -8.32
C ARG A 64 31.13 -11.20 -8.54
N CYS A 65 30.58 -10.56 -7.51
CA CYS A 65 30.02 -9.21 -7.60
C CYS A 65 31.06 -8.19 -8.12
N PRO A 66 30.85 -7.55 -9.29
CA PRO A 66 31.85 -6.65 -9.87
C PRO A 66 32.12 -5.38 -9.05
N VAL A 67 31.17 -4.99 -8.19
CA VAL A 67 31.24 -3.81 -7.30
C VAL A 67 31.62 -4.17 -5.86
N GLY A 68 31.91 -5.44 -5.57
CA GLY A 68 32.44 -5.82 -4.25
C GLY A 68 31.42 -5.97 -3.12
N ILE A 69 30.11 -5.96 -3.41
CA ILE A 69 29.06 -6.05 -2.38
C ILE A 69 28.80 -7.50 -1.95
N THR A 70 28.43 -8.37 -2.90
CA THR A 70 28.08 -9.78 -2.63
C THR A 70 29.19 -10.72 -3.08
N THR A 71 30.36 -10.60 -2.45
CA THR A 71 31.54 -11.42 -2.76
C THR A 71 32.41 -11.61 -1.53
N GLN A 72 33.09 -12.76 -1.46
CA GLN A 72 34.12 -13.04 -0.46
C GLN A 72 35.55 -12.94 -1.03
N ASP A 73 35.68 -12.75 -2.35
CA ASP A 73 36.96 -12.59 -3.03
C ASP A 73 37.66 -11.30 -2.51
N PRO A 74 38.89 -11.39 -1.95
CA PRO A 74 39.63 -10.23 -1.47
C PRO A 74 39.84 -9.13 -2.52
N GLU A 75 40.04 -9.46 -3.79
CA GLU A 75 40.28 -8.47 -4.85
C GLU A 75 38.98 -7.76 -5.25
N LEU A 76 37.86 -8.48 -5.29
CA LEU A 76 36.56 -7.87 -5.57
C LEU A 76 36.08 -7.00 -4.41
N ARG A 77 36.30 -7.42 -3.15
CA ARG A 77 35.90 -6.65 -1.95
C ARG A 77 36.57 -5.28 -1.89
N LYS A 78 37.81 -5.15 -2.34
CA LYS A 78 38.54 -3.86 -2.40
C LYS A 78 37.84 -2.80 -3.26
N ARG A 79 36.97 -3.21 -4.18
CA ARG A 79 36.23 -2.30 -5.08
C ARG A 79 35.15 -1.48 -4.35
N LEU A 80 34.70 -1.93 -3.18
CA LEU A 80 33.74 -1.20 -2.37
C LEU A 80 34.46 -0.21 -1.44
N VAL A 81 34.46 1.07 -1.82
CA VAL A 81 34.95 2.16 -0.96
C VAL A 81 33.91 2.46 0.13
N VAL A 82 34.19 2.01 1.35
CA VAL A 82 33.21 1.99 2.46
C VAL A 82 32.68 3.37 2.81
N ASP A 83 33.55 4.38 2.99
CA ASP A 83 33.14 5.71 3.43
C ASP A 83 32.20 6.39 2.42
N GLU A 84 32.52 6.30 1.12
CA GLU A 84 31.66 6.86 0.09
C GLU A 84 30.33 6.10 -0.02
N ALA A 85 30.36 4.78 0.12
CA ALA A 85 29.17 3.94 0.07
C ALA A 85 28.25 4.22 1.27
N ALA A 86 28.83 4.40 2.46
CA ALA A 86 28.12 4.81 3.66
C ALA A 86 27.45 6.17 3.48
N ASN A 87 28.15 7.16 2.91
CA ASN A 87 27.56 8.47 2.61
C ASN A 87 26.36 8.38 1.65
N ARG A 88 26.43 7.51 0.63
CA ARG A 88 25.30 7.29 -0.30
C ARG A 88 24.11 6.62 0.40
N VAL A 89 24.36 5.63 1.26
CA VAL A 89 23.30 4.98 2.06
C VAL A 89 22.68 5.98 3.05
N TYR A 90 23.50 6.83 3.69
CA TYR A 90 23.02 7.92 4.54
C TYR A 90 22.10 8.86 3.76
N ASN A 91 22.51 9.32 2.57
CA ASN A 91 21.69 10.21 1.75
C ASN A 91 20.35 9.58 1.36
N LEU A 92 20.35 8.28 1.01
CA LEU A 92 19.12 7.53 0.74
C LEU A 92 18.20 7.51 1.97
N LEU A 93 18.72 7.10 3.13
CA LEU A 93 17.96 7.03 4.38
C LEU A 93 17.41 8.39 4.81
N HIS A 94 18.23 9.42 4.66
CA HIS A 94 17.83 10.79 4.96
C HIS A 94 16.70 11.26 4.05
N SER A 95 16.81 11.04 2.73
CA SER A 95 15.75 11.36 1.77
C SER A 95 14.46 10.61 2.08
N MET A 96 14.55 9.30 2.33
CA MET A 96 13.38 8.47 2.69
C MET A 96 12.69 8.98 3.96
N THR A 97 13.47 9.39 4.95
CA THR A 97 12.94 9.95 6.20
C THR A 97 12.21 11.27 5.95
N LEU A 98 12.81 12.17 5.18
CA LEU A 98 12.20 13.45 4.83
C LEU A 98 10.91 13.27 4.02
N GLU A 99 10.92 12.39 3.02
CA GLU A 99 9.74 12.06 2.22
C GLU A 99 8.59 11.51 3.07
N CYS A 100 8.89 10.56 3.98
CA CYS A 100 7.88 10.01 4.89
C CYS A 100 7.31 11.07 5.82
N GLN A 101 8.17 11.94 6.38
CA GLN A 101 7.74 13.07 7.20
C GLN A 101 6.88 14.07 6.42
N MET A 102 7.22 14.35 5.16
CA MET A 102 6.45 15.22 4.29
C MET A 102 5.05 14.66 4.06
N LEU A 103 4.92 13.36 3.80
CA LEU A 103 3.63 12.71 3.62
C LEU A 103 2.79 12.73 4.90
N ALA A 104 3.38 12.40 6.06
CA ALA A 104 2.68 12.47 7.34
C ALA A 104 2.14 13.89 7.60
N ARG A 105 2.95 14.92 7.36
CA ARG A 105 2.53 16.32 7.49
C ARG A 105 1.43 16.71 6.50
N ALA A 106 1.50 16.22 5.26
CA ALA A 106 0.46 16.46 4.25
C ALA A 106 -0.90 15.87 4.67
N CYS A 107 -0.89 14.74 5.40
CA CYS A 107 -2.06 14.13 6.02
C CYS A 107 -2.46 14.77 7.36
N GLY A 108 -1.81 15.86 7.77
CA GLY A 108 -2.12 16.55 9.04
C GLY A 108 -1.62 15.82 10.29
N LYS A 109 -0.71 14.85 10.13
CA LYS A 109 -0.15 14.06 11.25
C LYS A 109 1.17 14.65 11.73
N THR A 110 1.38 14.65 13.05
CA THR A 110 2.63 15.12 13.68
C THR A 110 3.66 14.01 13.88
N ASP A 111 3.21 12.75 13.87
CA ASP A 111 4.02 11.53 13.98
C ASP A 111 3.73 10.63 12.77
N VAL A 112 4.77 10.02 12.22
CA VAL A 112 4.65 9.07 11.10
C VAL A 112 3.90 7.80 11.49
N HIS A 113 3.90 7.44 12.78
CA HIS A 113 3.12 6.32 13.32
C HIS A 113 1.64 6.64 13.51
N SER A 114 1.23 7.90 13.30
CA SER A 114 -0.17 8.30 13.28
C SER A 114 -0.80 8.25 11.89
N LEU A 115 -0.05 7.79 10.88
CA LEU A 115 -0.61 7.45 9.57
C LEU A 115 -1.54 6.25 9.70
N GLU A 116 -2.69 6.32 9.03
CA GLU A 116 -3.75 5.31 9.10
C GLU A 116 -4.25 4.96 7.68
N PRO A 117 -5.00 3.85 7.49
CA PRO A 117 -5.52 3.47 6.17
C PRO A 117 -6.39 4.55 5.51
N GLU A 118 -7.04 5.42 6.30
CA GLU A 118 -7.85 6.55 5.84
C GLU A 118 -7.03 7.64 5.13
N ASP A 119 -5.72 7.70 5.39
CA ASP A 119 -4.79 8.63 4.72
C ASP A 119 -4.40 8.13 3.31
N LEU A 120 -4.86 6.95 2.90
CA LEU A 120 -4.54 6.32 1.63
C LEU A 120 -5.76 6.24 0.70
N CYS A 121 -5.46 6.23 -0.60
CA CYS A 121 -6.39 5.74 -1.61
C CYS A 121 -5.63 4.87 -2.62
N ALA A 122 -6.34 3.89 -3.17
CA ALA A 122 -5.84 3.00 -4.20
C ALA A 122 -6.15 3.55 -5.60
N LEU A 123 -5.21 3.36 -6.53
CA LEU A 123 -5.39 3.76 -7.93
C LEU A 123 -6.02 2.65 -8.80
N THR A 124 -6.06 1.41 -8.29
CA THR A 124 -6.66 0.27 -8.99
C THR A 124 -7.61 -0.47 -8.06
N THR A 125 -8.61 -1.13 -8.66
CA THR A 125 -9.62 -1.90 -7.95
C THR A 125 -9.00 -3.05 -7.15
N GLU A 126 -7.97 -3.71 -7.70
CA GLU A 126 -7.27 -4.82 -7.05
C GLU A 126 -6.52 -4.33 -5.80
N ALA A 127 -5.83 -3.18 -5.90
CA ALA A 127 -5.13 -2.62 -4.75
C ALA A 127 -6.12 -2.20 -3.65
N ALA A 128 -7.25 -1.61 -4.03
CA ALA A 128 -8.32 -1.23 -3.11
C ALA A 128 -8.88 -2.47 -2.38
N ALA A 129 -9.18 -3.53 -3.12
CA ALA A 129 -9.72 -4.78 -2.56
C ALA A 129 -8.72 -5.47 -1.61
N MET A 130 -7.44 -5.54 -2.00
CA MET A 130 -6.42 -6.26 -1.21
C MET A 130 -5.98 -5.48 0.02
N ALA A 131 -5.77 -4.17 -0.10
CA ALA A 131 -5.32 -3.32 1.01
C ALA A 131 -6.48 -2.78 1.86
N ARG A 132 -7.74 -3.00 1.43
CA ARG A 132 -8.96 -2.51 2.08
C ARG A 132 -8.98 -1.00 2.27
N VAL A 133 -8.51 -0.26 1.27
CA VAL A 133 -8.52 1.22 1.23
C VAL A 133 -9.39 1.72 0.07
N PRO A 134 -9.98 2.93 0.15
CA PRO A 134 -10.87 3.44 -0.89
C PRO A 134 -10.20 3.58 -2.25
N LEU A 135 -10.95 3.33 -3.32
CA LEU A 135 -10.54 3.69 -4.67
C LEU A 135 -10.53 5.22 -4.82
N ALA A 136 -9.45 5.77 -5.38
CA ALA A 136 -9.25 7.20 -5.53
C ALA A 136 -10.45 7.91 -6.17
N GLY A 137 -10.87 9.03 -5.56
CA GLY A 137 -12.05 9.79 -5.97
C GLY A 137 -13.39 9.22 -5.50
N THR A 138 -13.40 8.16 -4.69
CA THR A 138 -14.60 7.52 -4.17
C THR A 138 -14.42 7.11 -2.71
N ASN A 139 -15.52 6.70 -2.06
CA ASN A 139 -15.50 6.00 -0.77
C ASN A 139 -15.67 4.48 -0.92
N TYR A 140 -15.56 3.97 -2.15
CA TYR A 140 -15.84 2.58 -2.48
C TYR A 140 -14.59 1.72 -2.24
N ILE A 141 -14.79 0.61 -1.52
CA ILE A 141 -13.79 -0.41 -1.25
C ILE A 141 -14.39 -1.74 -1.72
N PRO A 142 -13.89 -2.35 -2.82
CA PRO A 142 -14.46 -3.58 -3.34
C PRO A 142 -14.47 -4.70 -2.31
N GLY A 143 -15.61 -5.37 -2.16
CA GLY A 143 -15.84 -6.44 -1.19
C GLY A 143 -16.23 -5.90 0.19
N VAL A 144 -15.60 -4.84 0.66
CA VAL A 144 -15.87 -4.26 2.00
C VAL A 144 -17.11 -3.37 1.99
N SER A 145 -17.31 -2.55 0.96
CA SER A 145 -18.47 -1.65 0.87
C SER A 145 -19.78 -2.42 0.73
N GLU A 146 -19.78 -3.50 -0.06
CA GLU A 146 -20.93 -4.39 -0.22
C GLU A 146 -21.22 -5.15 1.07
N GLU A 147 -20.20 -5.72 1.72
CA GLU A 147 -20.34 -6.40 3.02
C GLU A 147 -20.94 -5.47 4.07
N ARG A 148 -20.41 -4.25 4.20
CA ARG A 148 -20.93 -3.25 5.15
C ARG A 148 -22.37 -2.88 4.85
N THR A 149 -22.71 -2.64 3.58
CA THR A 149 -24.09 -2.30 3.17
C THR A 149 -25.05 -3.45 3.49
N LEU A 150 -24.63 -4.70 3.25
CA LEU A 150 -25.44 -5.87 3.55
C LEU A 150 -25.67 -6.04 5.06
N GLU A 151 -24.66 -5.80 5.89
CA GLU A 151 -24.77 -5.81 7.35
C GLU A 151 -25.75 -4.74 7.85
N GLU A 152 -25.66 -3.52 7.32
CA GLU A 152 -26.59 -2.43 7.66
C GLU A 152 -28.04 -2.79 7.30
N ILE A 153 -28.27 -3.36 6.11
CA ILE A 153 -29.59 -3.81 5.66
C ILE A 153 -30.12 -4.92 6.58
N ARG A 154 -29.30 -5.91 6.93
CA ARG A 154 -29.70 -6.98 7.86
C ARG A 154 -30.11 -6.42 9.21
N GLY A 155 -29.31 -5.52 9.80
CA GLY A 155 -29.65 -4.89 11.09
C GLY A 155 -30.88 -3.98 11.03
N LEU A 156 -31.20 -3.38 9.88
CA LEU A 156 -32.46 -2.67 9.67
C LEU A 156 -33.65 -3.63 9.62
N LEU A 157 -33.52 -4.75 8.91
CA LEU A 157 -34.56 -5.77 8.80
C LEU A 157 -34.85 -6.43 10.15
N GLU A 158 -33.83 -6.76 10.93
CA GLU A 158 -33.98 -7.33 12.28
C GLU A 158 -34.79 -6.38 13.19
N ARG A 159 -34.43 -5.09 13.22
CA ARG A 159 -35.18 -4.08 13.99
C ARG A 159 -36.62 -3.93 13.53
N HIS A 160 -36.86 -4.01 12.21
CA HIS A 160 -38.21 -3.98 11.67
C HIS A 160 -39.03 -5.21 12.05
N LEU A 161 -38.42 -6.40 12.07
CA LEU A 161 -39.09 -7.63 12.51
C LEU A 161 -39.40 -7.60 14.02
N GLU A 162 -38.54 -6.98 14.84
CA GLU A 162 -38.76 -6.81 16.28
C GLU A 162 -39.84 -5.78 16.61
N ASN A 163 -39.89 -4.68 15.86
CA ASN A 163 -40.90 -3.63 16.00
C ASN A 163 -41.53 -3.31 14.64
N PRO A 164 -42.45 -4.17 14.15
CA PRO A 164 -43.11 -3.94 12.88
C PRO A 164 -43.94 -2.65 12.99
N ILE A 165 -43.50 -1.60 12.30
CA ILE A 165 -44.33 -0.41 12.11
C ILE A 165 -45.39 -0.80 11.09
N ASP A 166 -46.58 -1.11 11.58
CA ASP A 166 -47.71 -1.57 10.77
C ASP A 166 -48.26 -0.40 9.93
N TYR A 167 -47.72 -0.22 8.73
CA TYR A 167 -48.19 0.80 7.76
C TYR A 167 -49.38 0.31 6.93
N LEU A 168 -49.80 -0.95 7.08
CA LEU A 168 -50.98 -1.46 6.40
C LEU A 168 -52.21 -1.01 7.20
N ALA A 169 -52.82 0.09 6.76
CA ALA A 169 -54.17 0.43 7.18
C ALA A 169 -55.07 -0.81 7.01
N PRO A 170 -55.89 -1.18 8.00
CA PRO A 170 -56.77 -2.33 7.88
C PRO A 170 -57.61 -2.17 6.61
N GLU A 171 -57.70 -3.24 5.81
CA GLU A 171 -58.49 -3.29 4.59
C GLU A 171 -59.86 -2.67 4.85
N ARG A 172 -60.18 -1.56 4.18
CA ARG A 172 -61.52 -0.96 4.28
C ARG A 172 -62.51 -2.01 3.75
N GLU A 173 -63.46 -2.41 4.59
CA GLU A 173 -64.59 -3.21 4.15
C GLU A 173 -65.26 -2.56 2.93
N PRO A 174 -65.67 -3.34 1.92
CA PRO A 174 -66.32 -2.81 0.74
C PRO A 174 -67.60 -2.09 1.14
N VAL A 175 -67.68 -0.79 0.83
CA VAL A 175 -68.88 0.02 1.01
C VAL A 175 -69.98 -0.60 0.14
N GLY A 176 -70.99 -1.18 0.80
CA GLY A 176 -72.13 -1.80 0.12
C GLY A 176 -72.85 -0.82 -0.80
N ASP A 177 -73.22 -1.30 -1.98
CA ASP A 177 -73.96 -0.55 -3.01
C ASP A 177 -75.22 0.11 -2.41
N ALA A 178 -75.32 1.43 -2.57
CA ALA A 178 -76.54 2.16 -2.27
C ALA A 178 -77.63 1.81 -3.30
N PRO A 179 -78.88 1.53 -2.89
CA PRO A 179 -79.94 1.15 -3.80
C PRO A 179 -80.36 2.33 -4.68
N SER A 180 -80.52 2.03 -5.97
CA SER A 180 -81.06 2.93 -6.98
C SER A 180 -82.57 3.16 -6.80
N GLY A 181 -82.98 4.43 -6.79
CA GLY A 181 -84.38 4.87 -6.83
C GLY A 181 -84.51 6.24 -6.16
N MET A 182 -85.26 7.22 -6.64
CA MET A 182 -86.27 7.28 -7.68
C MET A 182 -86.44 8.77 -8.03
N ALA A 183 -86.64 9.08 -9.32
CA ALA A 183 -86.98 10.43 -9.78
C ALA A 183 -88.35 10.89 -9.21
N PRO A 184 -88.59 12.21 -9.20
CA PRO A 184 -89.64 12.74 -10.08
C PRO A 184 -89.10 13.67 -11.17
#